data_AF-A0A2S6QZ62-F1
#
_entry.id   AF-A0A2S6QZ62-F1
#
_cell.length_a   1.000
_cell.length_b   1.000
_cell.length_c   1.000
_cell.angle_alpha   90.00
_cell.angle_beta   90.00
_cell.angle_gamma   90.00
#
_symmetry.space_group_name_H-M   'P 1'
#
loop_
_entity.id
_entity.type
_entity.pdbx_description
1 polymer ?
#
loop_
_entity_poly.entity_id
_entity_poly.type
_entity_poly.pdbx_seq_one_letter_code
_entity_poly.pdbx_strand_id
1 'polypeptide(L)'
;MISFKNIKKSLQNQTGAMFGMDARIALIIASVLAATGGVTMMSKLERSRVEGAEIGLQIIKDALENHYKTKGFTALAPDIRTLFEQGFIEETTLMRDPWDNEWRYNTLTRKIKLNDFEITENIATIHTAGKDGVDDTPAPTFEAEWNVWQPLNDDIGIKYSTIEVEKSRVSEYQGRAKLIVDKLEDYSAANFIEAQAECPEATWCNNTPKDGDKYTEFNFYPQSNTDNSGATYYDNIKTGGSNSIFVSGDSLSMAELMKTLGLPEEFAFDPWKRVLKYDSNFIQDRPNPHKPPFSASIIYE
;
A
#
# COMPACT_ATOMS: atom_id res chain seq x y z
N MET A 1 115.97 -5.11 20.59
CA MET A 1 115.60 -3.96 19.74
C MET A 1 114.46 -4.42 18.84
N ILE A 2 113.46 -3.55 18.63
CA ILE A 2 112.15 -3.74 17.97
C ILE A 2 110.99 -4.06 18.93
N SER A 3 110.30 -2.96 19.27
CA SER A 3 108.94 -2.83 19.78
C SER A 3 107.97 -2.79 18.60
N PHE A 4 106.74 -3.28 18.75
CA PHE A 4 105.51 -2.47 18.68
C PHE A 4 104.23 -3.32 18.78
N LYS A 5 103.41 -2.95 19.77
CA LYS A 5 101.94 -2.85 19.77
C LYS A 5 101.07 -4.12 19.59
N ASN A 6 100.55 -4.55 20.73
CA ASN A 6 99.12 -4.66 21.04
C ASN A 6 98.15 -4.79 19.84
N ILE A 7 97.69 -6.02 19.58
CA ILE A 7 96.37 -6.26 18.99
C ILE A 7 95.56 -7.06 20.02
N LYS A 8 95.15 -6.40 21.10
CA LYS A 8 93.94 -6.80 21.83
C LYS A 8 92.78 -6.41 20.91
N LYS A 9 92.27 -7.38 20.15
CA LYS A 9 91.04 -7.20 19.36
C LYS A 9 89.89 -7.10 20.35
N SER A 10 89.55 -5.85 20.66
CA SER A 10 88.39 -5.41 21.41
C SER A 10 87.12 -6.11 20.90
N LEU A 11 86.65 -7.11 21.64
CA LEU A 11 85.23 -7.50 21.69
C LEU A 11 84.52 -6.50 22.62
N GLN A 12 84.36 -5.28 22.15
CA GLN A 12 83.50 -4.29 22.79
C GLN A 12 82.68 -3.58 21.71
N ASN A 13 81.37 -3.61 21.95
CA ASN A 13 80.28 -2.88 21.31
C ASN A 13 79.73 -3.44 19.99
N GLN A 14 78.88 -4.45 20.10
CA GLN A 14 77.67 -4.57 19.27
C GLN A 14 76.37 -4.81 20.06
N THR A 15 76.36 -4.52 21.37
CA THR A 15 75.15 -4.60 22.21
C THR A 15 74.23 -3.37 22.13
N GLY A 16 74.57 -2.37 21.30
CA GLY A 16 73.76 -1.15 21.11
C GLY A 16 72.96 -1.08 19.80
N ALA A 17 73.20 -1.99 18.84
CA ALA A 17 72.51 -1.98 17.53
C ALA A 17 71.30 -2.94 17.47
N MET A 18 71.28 -3.99 18.30
CA MET A 18 70.18 -4.98 18.34
C MET A 18 68.89 -4.43 18.96
N PHE A 19 68.97 -3.59 20.00
CA PHE A 19 67.77 -2.99 20.61
C PHE A 19 67.00 -2.07 19.65
N GLY A 20 67.69 -1.44 18.69
CA GLY A 20 67.04 -0.63 17.66
C GLY A 20 66.43 -1.47 16.53
N MET A 21 67.04 -2.61 16.19
CA MET A 21 66.57 -3.47 15.10
C MET A 21 65.39 -4.35 15.57
N ASP A 22 65.48 -4.93 16.76
CA ASP A 22 64.39 -5.71 17.36
C ASP A 22 63.19 -4.83 17.71
N ALA A 23 63.41 -3.60 18.21
CA ALA A 23 62.31 -2.66 18.44
C ALA A 23 61.63 -2.23 17.12
N ARG A 24 62.38 -2.02 16.04
CA ARG A 24 61.80 -1.70 14.72
C ARG A 24 61.01 -2.87 14.15
N ILE A 25 61.54 -4.08 14.25
CA ILE A 25 60.84 -5.30 13.81
C ILE A 25 59.57 -5.52 14.64
N ALA A 26 59.63 -5.35 15.96
CA ALA A 26 58.46 -5.44 16.83
C ALA A 26 57.40 -4.38 16.49
N LEU A 27 57.81 -3.15 16.18
CA LEU A 27 56.91 -2.05 15.78
C LEU A 27 56.29 -2.30 14.40
N ILE A 28 57.06 -2.85 13.46
CA ILE A 28 56.55 -3.30 12.15
C ILE A 28 55.56 -4.45 12.32
N ILE A 29 55.86 -5.45 13.14
CA ILE A 29 54.94 -6.58 13.38
C ILE A 29 53.69 -6.11 14.11
N ALA A 30 53.80 -5.23 15.11
CA ALA A 30 52.66 -4.66 15.82
C ALA A 30 51.78 -3.80 14.90
N SER A 31 52.37 -3.01 14.00
CA SER A 31 51.62 -2.22 13.03
C SER A 31 50.97 -3.09 11.96
N VAL A 32 51.63 -4.16 11.49
CA VAL A 32 51.03 -5.13 10.56
C VAL A 32 49.89 -5.90 11.23
N LEU A 33 50.04 -6.31 12.49
CA LEU A 33 49.00 -6.99 13.28
C LEU A 33 47.83 -6.07 13.61
N ALA A 34 48.09 -4.81 13.97
CA ALA A 34 47.05 -3.79 14.17
C ALA A 34 46.32 -3.48 12.85
N ALA A 35 47.04 -3.43 11.73
CA ALA A 35 46.44 -3.26 10.41
C ALA A 35 45.59 -4.48 10.01
N THR A 36 46.07 -5.71 10.18
CA THR A 36 45.28 -6.93 9.85
C THR A 36 44.08 -7.12 10.78
N GLY A 37 44.25 -6.87 12.08
CA GLY A 37 43.16 -6.87 13.05
C GLY A 37 42.12 -5.78 12.76
N GLY A 38 42.58 -4.56 12.45
CA GLY A 38 41.74 -3.43 12.07
C GLY A 38 40.95 -3.68 10.79
N VAL A 39 41.58 -4.24 9.75
CA VAL A 39 40.91 -4.62 8.49
C VAL A 39 39.81 -5.66 8.75
N THR A 40 40.07 -6.66 9.58
CA THR A 40 39.08 -7.70 9.90
C THR A 40 37.89 -7.15 10.69
N MET A 41 38.14 -6.27 11.67
CA MET A 41 37.07 -5.61 12.43
C MET A 41 36.25 -4.68 11.54
N MET A 42 36.91 -3.92 10.66
CA MET A 42 36.24 -3.03 9.72
C MET A 42 35.35 -3.82 8.76
N SER A 43 35.82 -4.94 8.20
CA SER A 43 34.99 -5.80 7.35
C SER A 43 33.76 -6.36 8.06
N LYS A 44 33.87 -6.68 9.36
CA LYS A 44 32.71 -7.13 10.16
C LYS A 44 31.72 -5.99 10.41
N LEU A 45 32.21 -4.81 10.73
CA LEU A 45 31.36 -3.62 10.92
C LEU A 45 30.63 -3.24 9.64
N GLU A 46 31.33 -3.22 8.50
CA GLU A 46 30.71 -2.94 7.20
C GLU A 46 29.65 -3.98 6.83
N ARG A 47 29.91 -5.27 7.07
CA ARG A 47 28.90 -6.31 6.87
C ARG A 47 27.67 -6.08 7.76
N SER A 48 27.88 -5.73 9.03
CA SER A 48 26.77 -5.43 9.95
C SER A 48 25.96 -4.21 9.50
N ARG A 49 26.60 -3.21 8.86
CA ARG A 49 25.92 -2.05 8.29
C ARG A 49 25.10 -2.42 7.07
N VAL A 50 25.64 -3.24 6.17
CA VAL A 50 24.90 -3.78 5.02
C VAL A 50 23.66 -4.56 5.48
N GLU A 51 23.83 -5.49 6.42
CA GLU A 51 22.70 -6.26 7.00
C GLU A 51 21.68 -5.34 7.68
N GLY A 52 22.15 -4.31 8.41
CA GLY A 52 21.29 -3.30 9.01
C GLY A 52 20.51 -2.47 7.98
N ALA A 53 21.12 -2.16 6.83
CA ALA A 53 20.48 -1.42 5.74
C ALA A 53 19.38 -2.26 5.09
N GLU A 54 19.64 -3.54 4.82
CA GLU A 54 18.65 -4.47 4.27
C GLU A 54 17.43 -4.64 5.20
N ILE A 55 17.67 -4.77 6.51
CA ILE A 55 16.60 -4.84 7.51
C ILE A 55 15.83 -3.53 7.57
N GLY A 56 16.53 -2.39 7.61
CA GLY A 56 15.91 -1.06 7.63
C GLY A 56 15.02 -0.81 6.41
N LEU A 57 15.48 -1.18 5.22
CA LEU A 57 14.70 -1.10 3.98
C LEU A 57 13.43 -1.94 4.04
N GLN A 58 13.50 -3.14 4.61
CA GLN A 58 12.33 -4.00 4.78
C GLN A 58 11.33 -3.42 5.79
N ILE A 59 11.81 -2.86 6.91
CA ILE A 59 10.96 -2.15 7.89
C ILE A 59 10.27 -0.95 7.25
N ILE A 60 11.00 -0.13 6.50
CA ILE A 60 10.44 1.04 5.80
C ILE A 60 9.38 0.60 4.78
N LYS A 61 9.64 -0.47 4.02
CA LYS A 61 8.68 -1.03 3.07
C LYS A 61 7.39 -1.48 3.77
N ASP A 62 7.50 -2.20 4.87
CA ASP A 62 6.32 -2.64 5.64
C ASP A 62 5.57 -1.46 6.25
N ALA A 63 6.28 -0.42 6.69
CA ALA A 63 5.68 0.83 7.16
C ALA A 63 4.95 1.60 6.04
N LEU A 64 5.50 1.66 4.83
CA LEU A 64 4.80 2.23 3.66
C LEU A 64 3.52 1.47 3.35
N GLU A 65 3.54 0.15 3.43
CA GLU A 65 2.34 -0.68 3.23
C GLU A 65 1.28 -0.40 4.29
N ASN A 66 1.68 -0.36 5.57
CA ASN A 66 0.78 -0.06 6.68
C ASN A 66 0.20 1.37 6.59
N HIS A 67 1.02 2.35 6.21
CA HIS A 67 0.57 3.71 5.94
C HIS A 67 -0.47 3.74 4.82
N TYR A 68 -0.19 3.07 3.70
CA TYR A 68 -1.09 3.00 2.56
C TYR A 68 -2.42 2.29 2.86
N LYS A 69 -2.39 1.27 3.73
CA LYS A 69 -3.59 0.59 4.22
C LYS A 69 -4.46 1.48 5.12
N THR A 70 -3.85 2.36 5.91
CA THR A 70 -4.54 3.16 6.93
C THR A 70 -5.12 4.49 6.41
N LYS A 71 -4.38 5.23 5.57
CA LYS A 71 -4.73 6.63 5.22
C LYS A 71 -5.74 6.81 4.09
N GLY A 72 -6.13 5.75 3.43
CA GLY A 72 -7.26 5.79 2.52
C GLY A 72 -7.05 6.58 1.21
N PHE A 73 -6.15 6.09 0.37
CA PHE A 73 -6.40 5.90 -1.09
C PHE A 73 -5.91 6.90 -2.14
N THR A 74 -4.80 7.61 -1.98
CA THR A 74 -4.16 8.18 -3.21
C THR A 74 -2.66 8.14 -3.23
N ALA A 75 -2.01 8.31 -2.08
CA ALA A 75 -0.57 8.50 -2.05
C ALA A 75 0.11 7.59 -1.03
N LEU A 76 1.32 7.19 -1.36
CA LEU A 76 2.29 6.77 -0.35
C LEU A 76 2.67 7.98 0.51
N ALA A 77 3.38 7.74 1.61
CA ALA A 77 3.99 8.84 2.36
C ALA A 77 4.85 9.69 1.39
N PRO A 78 4.82 11.04 1.49
CA PRO A 78 5.57 11.91 0.58
C PRO A 78 7.09 11.78 0.79
N ASP A 79 7.51 11.39 1.98
CA ASP A 79 8.89 11.10 2.35
C ASP A 79 8.94 10.05 3.46
N ILE A 80 10.14 9.50 3.70
CA ILE A 80 10.38 8.50 4.75
C ILE A 80 10.14 9.08 6.14
N ARG A 81 10.46 10.37 6.36
CA ARG A 81 10.30 11.06 7.64
C ARG A 81 8.84 11.06 8.10
N THR A 82 7.90 11.21 7.17
CA THR A 82 6.46 11.17 7.44
C THR A 82 6.04 9.86 8.11
N LEU A 83 6.69 8.73 7.79
CA LEU A 83 6.39 7.44 8.44
C LEU A 83 6.77 7.43 9.92
N PHE A 84 7.85 8.12 10.30
CA PHE A 84 8.24 8.30 11.71
C PHE A 84 7.30 9.26 12.43
N GLU A 85 7.01 10.41 11.80
CA GLU A 85 6.15 11.45 12.39
C GLU A 85 4.72 10.96 12.64
N GLN A 86 4.22 10.07 11.79
CA GLN A 86 2.90 9.45 11.94
C GLN A 86 2.92 8.15 12.76
N GLY A 87 4.08 7.72 13.27
CA GLY A 87 4.20 6.55 14.14
C GLY A 87 4.10 5.19 13.45
N PHE A 88 4.30 5.12 12.13
CA PHE A 88 4.41 3.85 11.41
C PHE A 88 5.79 3.19 11.60
N ILE A 89 6.80 3.96 12.00
CA ILE A 89 8.12 3.48 12.43
C ILE A 89 8.45 4.11 13.78
N GLU A 90 8.55 3.28 14.83
CA GLU A 90 8.87 3.74 16.19
C GLU A 90 10.38 3.86 16.44
N GLU A 91 11.18 3.05 15.74
CA GLU A 91 12.63 2.97 15.94
C GLU A 91 13.34 4.18 15.31
N THR A 92 13.52 5.26 16.08
CA THR A 92 14.09 6.52 15.60
C THR A 92 15.52 6.42 15.06
N THR A 93 16.26 5.36 15.41
CA THR A 93 17.60 5.07 14.88
C THR A 93 17.57 4.76 13.37
N LEU A 94 16.42 4.34 12.84
CA LEU A 94 16.21 4.10 11.40
C LEU A 94 15.90 5.38 10.60
N MET A 95 15.86 6.55 11.23
CA MET A 95 15.60 7.81 10.50
C MET A 95 16.71 8.12 9.48
N ARG A 96 17.91 7.57 9.70
CA ARG A 96 19.06 7.60 8.79
C ARG A 96 19.52 6.16 8.51
N ASP A 97 20.29 6.00 7.45
CA ASP A 97 20.89 4.72 7.11
C ASP A 97 22.07 4.36 8.07
N PRO A 98 22.62 3.14 8.00
CA PRO A 98 23.73 2.72 8.87
C PRO A 98 25.07 3.48 8.70
N TRP A 99 25.19 4.31 7.66
CA TRP A 99 26.32 5.21 7.41
C TRP A 99 25.97 6.68 7.71
N ASP A 100 24.83 6.94 8.35
CA ASP A 100 24.31 8.26 8.74
C ASP A 100 23.85 9.14 7.56
N ASN A 101 23.63 8.56 6.38
CA ASN A 101 23.01 9.26 5.27
C ASN A 101 21.47 9.24 5.36
N GLU A 102 20.84 10.12 4.60
CA GLU A 102 19.38 10.12 4.45
C GLU A 102 18.94 9.05 3.47
N TRP A 103 17.85 8.35 3.78
CA TRP A 103 17.21 7.43 2.86
C TRP A 103 16.75 8.17 1.59
N ARG A 104 17.16 7.65 0.44
CA ARG A 104 16.65 8.08 -0.85
C ARG A 104 15.30 7.42 -1.09
N TYR A 105 14.34 8.23 -1.51
CA TYR A 105 12.97 7.79 -1.71
C TYR A 105 12.37 8.51 -2.92
N ASN A 106 11.82 7.72 -3.83
CA ASN A 106 11.12 8.21 -5.00
C ASN A 106 9.81 7.45 -5.16
N THR A 107 8.77 8.16 -5.59
CA THR A 107 7.45 7.61 -5.86
C THR A 107 6.98 7.98 -7.25
N LEU A 108 6.32 7.03 -7.91
CA LEU A 108 5.56 7.29 -9.13
C LEU A 108 4.15 6.74 -8.96
N THR A 109 3.20 7.34 -9.65
CA THR A 109 1.82 6.88 -9.70
C THR A 109 1.48 6.50 -11.13
N ARG A 110 0.85 5.34 -11.32
CA ARG A 110 0.36 4.90 -12.63
C ARG A 110 -1.06 4.37 -12.54
N LYS A 111 -1.79 4.50 -13.65
CA LYS A 111 -3.12 3.89 -13.80
C LYS A 111 -2.96 2.55 -14.47
N ILE A 112 -3.53 1.51 -13.87
CA ILE A 112 -3.54 0.16 -14.43
C ILE A 112 -4.96 -0.38 -14.43
N LYS A 113 -5.22 -1.34 -15.32
CA LYS A 113 -6.47 -2.08 -15.34
C LYS A 113 -6.30 -3.43 -14.68
N LEU A 114 -7.08 -3.70 -13.64
CA LEU A 114 -7.30 -5.03 -13.09
C LEU A 114 -8.68 -5.50 -13.53
N ASN A 115 -8.72 -6.39 -14.52
CA ASN A 115 -9.96 -6.75 -15.23
C ASN A 115 -10.64 -5.49 -15.80
N ASP A 116 -11.90 -5.25 -15.49
CA ASP A 116 -12.67 -4.06 -15.90
C ASP A 116 -12.54 -2.86 -14.94
N PHE A 117 -11.71 -2.98 -13.89
CA PHE A 117 -11.49 -1.91 -12.91
C PHE A 117 -10.20 -1.14 -13.21
N GLU A 118 -10.32 0.18 -13.43
CA GLU A 118 -9.18 1.08 -13.41
C GLU A 118 -8.79 1.37 -11.95
N ILE A 119 -7.56 1.06 -11.60
CA ILE A 119 -6.99 1.36 -10.29
C ILE A 119 -5.75 2.26 -10.44
N THR A 120 -5.42 2.95 -9.37
CA THR A 120 -4.23 3.80 -9.28
C THR A 120 -3.18 3.08 -8.45
N GLU A 121 -2.14 2.58 -9.10
CA GLU A 121 -1.01 1.95 -8.43
C GLU A 121 0.06 3.00 -8.13
N ASN A 122 0.46 3.06 -6.86
CA ASN A 122 1.64 3.77 -6.43
C ASN A 122 2.82 2.80 -6.31
N ILE A 123 3.94 3.19 -6.89
CA ILE A 123 5.21 2.46 -6.88
C ILE A 123 6.27 3.35 -6.24
N ALA A 124 7.22 2.74 -5.53
CA ALA A 124 8.31 3.44 -4.88
C ALA A 124 9.64 2.69 -5.03
N THR A 125 10.72 3.45 -4.91
CA THR A 125 12.08 2.95 -4.68
C THR A 125 12.60 3.57 -3.40
N ILE A 126 13.25 2.76 -2.58
CA ILE A 126 13.94 3.22 -1.37
C ILE A 126 15.37 2.70 -1.45
N HIS A 127 16.36 3.56 -1.23
CA HIS A 127 17.75 3.13 -1.20
C HIS A 127 18.62 3.98 -0.27
N THR A 128 19.78 3.44 0.08
CA THR A 128 20.88 4.13 0.75
C THR A 128 21.98 4.40 -0.28
N ALA A 129 22.70 5.52 -0.11
CA ALA A 129 23.89 5.91 -0.89
C ALA A 129 25.16 5.12 -0.47
N GLY A 130 24.98 4.01 0.25
CA GLY A 130 26.06 3.12 0.64
C GLY A 130 27.11 3.76 1.55
N LYS A 131 28.30 3.20 1.47
CA LYS A 131 29.44 3.53 2.32
C LYS A 131 30.14 4.80 1.86
N ASP A 132 30.20 5.02 0.55
CA ASP A 132 30.87 6.18 -0.02
C ASP A 132 30.02 7.47 0.06
N GLY A 133 28.71 7.32 0.31
CA GLY A 133 27.75 8.41 0.45
C GLY A 133 27.38 9.08 -0.87
N VAL A 134 27.73 8.46 -2.01
CA VAL A 134 27.45 8.95 -3.35
C VAL A 134 26.19 8.27 -3.87
N ASP A 135 25.22 9.07 -4.33
CA ASP A 135 23.98 8.54 -4.89
C ASP A 135 24.21 8.15 -6.36
N ASP A 136 24.60 6.90 -6.57
CA ASP A 136 24.89 6.35 -7.88
C ASP A 136 23.65 5.79 -8.59
N THR A 137 22.60 5.47 -7.81
CA THR A 137 21.36 4.89 -8.34
C THR A 137 20.35 5.98 -8.73
N PRO A 138 20.13 6.24 -10.03
CA PRO A 138 19.19 7.26 -10.44
C PRO A 138 17.76 6.91 -10.04
N ALA A 139 17.01 7.92 -9.61
CA ALA A 139 15.60 7.76 -9.28
C ALA A 139 14.78 7.55 -10.57
N PRO A 140 13.91 6.54 -10.64
CA PRO A 140 13.10 6.31 -11.83
C PRO A 140 12.09 7.45 -12.02
N THR A 141 11.87 7.86 -13.27
CA THR A 141 10.95 8.95 -13.62
C THR A 141 9.68 8.45 -14.31
N PHE A 142 9.67 7.21 -14.80
CA PHE A 142 8.51 6.54 -15.37
C PHE A 142 8.58 5.01 -15.21
N GLU A 143 7.50 4.33 -15.60
CA GLU A 143 7.30 2.89 -15.39
C GLU A 143 8.41 1.99 -15.93
N ALA A 144 8.87 2.21 -17.17
CA ALA A 144 9.86 1.31 -17.76
C ALA A 144 11.20 1.37 -16.99
N GLU A 145 11.57 2.55 -16.50
CA GLU A 145 12.75 2.73 -15.64
C GLU A 145 12.57 2.00 -14.31
N TRP A 146 11.40 2.13 -13.65
CA TRP A 146 11.13 1.42 -12.39
C TRP A 146 11.17 -0.10 -12.55
N ASN A 147 10.65 -0.63 -13.66
CA ASN A 147 10.64 -2.07 -13.93
C ASN A 147 12.06 -2.65 -13.99
N VAL A 148 13.01 -1.92 -14.58
CA VAL A 148 14.43 -2.33 -14.68
C VAL A 148 15.31 -1.77 -13.56
N TRP A 149 14.76 -0.94 -12.68
CA TRP A 149 15.50 -0.30 -11.60
C TRP A 149 16.11 -1.34 -10.66
N GLN A 150 17.37 -1.11 -10.32
CA GLN A 150 18.20 -1.87 -9.38
C GLN A 150 19.26 -0.93 -8.79
N PRO A 151 19.70 -1.17 -7.54
CA PRO A 151 20.83 -0.43 -6.96
C PRO A 151 22.12 -0.61 -7.78
N LEU A 152 22.93 0.45 -7.85
CA LEU A 152 24.22 0.48 -8.54
C LEU A 152 25.37 0.63 -7.53
N ASN A 153 26.55 0.13 -7.89
CA ASN A 153 27.76 0.21 -7.06
C ASN A 153 27.57 -0.35 -5.64
N ASP A 154 27.79 0.45 -4.59
CA ASP A 154 27.59 0.06 -3.19
C ASP A 154 26.25 0.53 -2.60
N ASP A 155 25.36 1.10 -3.42
CA ASP A 155 23.99 1.38 -3.02
C ASP A 155 23.23 0.09 -2.70
N ILE A 156 22.32 0.18 -1.74
CA ILE A 156 21.42 -0.91 -1.35
C ILE A 156 20.00 -0.37 -1.38
N GLY A 157 19.08 -1.08 -2.02
CA GLY A 157 17.74 -0.58 -2.20
C GLY A 157 16.71 -1.63 -2.57
N ILE A 158 15.44 -1.24 -2.42
CA ILE A 158 14.26 -2.08 -2.63
C ILE A 158 13.19 -1.34 -3.43
N LYS A 159 12.39 -2.12 -4.14
CA LYS A 159 11.17 -1.66 -4.82
C LYS A 159 9.95 -2.01 -3.99
N TYR A 160 8.99 -1.09 -3.96
CA TYR A 160 7.68 -1.32 -3.37
C TYR A 160 6.58 -0.95 -4.36
N SER A 161 5.50 -1.73 -4.36
CA SER A 161 4.31 -1.48 -5.16
C SER A 161 3.07 -1.77 -4.31
N THR A 162 2.07 -0.93 -4.48
CA THR A 162 0.75 -1.07 -3.86
C THR A 162 -0.16 -2.08 -4.57
N ILE A 163 0.31 -2.73 -5.64
CA ILE A 163 -0.49 -3.61 -6.50
C ILE A 163 -1.22 -4.72 -5.74
N GLU A 164 -0.57 -5.37 -4.78
CA GLU A 164 -1.18 -6.48 -4.03
C GLU A 164 -2.25 -5.98 -3.07
N VAL A 165 -2.06 -4.79 -2.48
CA VAL A 165 -3.08 -4.12 -1.67
C VAL A 165 -4.30 -3.79 -2.53
N GLU A 166 -4.08 -3.23 -3.73
CA GLU A 166 -5.17 -2.90 -4.64
C GLU A 166 -5.90 -4.13 -5.18
N LYS A 167 -5.19 -5.23 -5.49
CA LYS A 167 -5.82 -6.52 -5.85
C LYS A 167 -6.73 -7.04 -4.75
N SER A 168 -6.28 -6.99 -3.49
CA SER A 168 -7.10 -7.39 -2.34
C SER A 168 -8.35 -6.51 -2.23
N ARG A 169 -8.22 -5.19 -2.41
CA ARG A 169 -9.34 -4.24 -2.37
C ARG A 169 -10.33 -4.50 -3.51
N VAL A 170 -9.87 -4.75 -4.73
CA VAL A 170 -10.74 -5.11 -5.86
C VAL A 170 -11.49 -6.40 -5.59
N SER A 171 -10.81 -7.44 -5.09
CA SER A 171 -11.45 -8.71 -4.75
C SER A 171 -12.52 -8.55 -3.66
N GLU A 172 -12.22 -7.77 -2.63
CA GLU A 172 -13.16 -7.48 -1.55
C GLU A 172 -14.36 -6.68 -2.05
N TYR A 173 -14.14 -5.67 -2.89
CA TYR A 173 -15.20 -4.89 -3.53
C TYR A 173 -16.15 -5.78 -4.33
N GLN A 174 -15.60 -6.64 -5.19
CA GLN A 174 -16.40 -7.55 -6.01
C GLN A 174 -17.22 -8.51 -5.16
N GLY A 175 -16.64 -9.05 -4.08
CA GLY A 175 -17.34 -9.91 -3.12
C GLY A 175 -18.48 -9.19 -2.41
N ARG A 176 -18.23 -7.98 -1.89
CA ARG A 176 -19.24 -7.14 -1.23
C ARG A 176 -20.36 -6.76 -2.20
N ALA A 177 -20.00 -6.27 -3.39
CA ALA A 177 -20.96 -5.85 -4.41
C ALA A 177 -21.88 -7.00 -4.82
N LYS A 178 -21.34 -8.21 -5.01
CA LYS A 178 -22.15 -9.40 -5.30
C LYS A 178 -23.15 -9.69 -4.17
N LEU A 179 -22.68 -9.72 -2.91
CA LEU A 179 -23.55 -10.00 -1.77
C LEU A 179 -24.67 -8.96 -1.61
N ILE A 180 -24.38 -7.68 -1.87
CA ILE A 180 -25.38 -6.61 -1.86
C ILE A 180 -26.45 -6.84 -2.93
N VAL A 181 -26.02 -7.21 -4.15
CA VAL A 181 -26.95 -7.52 -5.25
C VAL A 181 -27.84 -8.71 -4.87
N ASP A 182 -27.24 -9.82 -4.43
CA ASP A 182 -27.99 -11.02 -4.03
C ASP A 182 -29.04 -10.67 -2.95
N LYS A 183 -28.69 -9.83 -1.97
CA LYS A 183 -29.63 -9.41 -0.92
C LYS A 183 -30.73 -8.47 -1.38
N LEU A 184 -30.44 -7.58 -2.32
CA LEU A 184 -31.47 -6.74 -2.92
C LEU A 184 -32.47 -7.55 -3.74
N GLU A 185 -31.99 -8.56 -4.45
CA GLU A 185 -32.85 -9.49 -5.19
C GLU A 185 -33.73 -10.30 -4.24
N ASP A 186 -33.16 -10.90 -3.19
CA ASP A 186 -33.91 -11.63 -2.15
C ASP A 186 -34.99 -10.74 -1.51
N TYR A 187 -34.60 -9.53 -1.13
CA TYR A 187 -35.45 -8.59 -0.43
C TYR A 187 -36.60 -8.08 -1.31
N SER A 188 -36.29 -7.75 -2.56
CA SER A 188 -37.28 -7.38 -3.59
C SER A 188 -38.28 -8.53 -3.86
N ALA A 189 -37.79 -9.75 -4.02
CA ALA A 189 -38.63 -10.92 -4.25
C ALA A 189 -39.56 -11.20 -3.06
N ALA A 190 -39.06 -11.08 -1.82
CA ALA A 190 -39.88 -11.21 -0.62
C ALA A 190 -40.99 -10.15 -0.55
N ASN A 191 -40.63 -8.87 -0.77
CA ASN A 191 -41.60 -7.77 -0.81
C ASN A 191 -42.67 -7.97 -1.89
N PHE A 192 -42.29 -8.52 -3.06
CA PHE A 192 -43.23 -8.84 -4.13
C PHE A 192 -44.19 -9.99 -3.75
N ILE A 193 -43.69 -11.08 -3.18
CA ILE A 193 -44.52 -12.22 -2.75
C ILE A 193 -45.51 -11.78 -1.66
N GLU A 194 -45.04 -11.00 -0.68
CA GLU A 194 -45.91 -10.46 0.36
C GLU A 194 -46.98 -9.52 -0.21
N ALA A 195 -46.61 -8.63 -1.14
CA ALA A 195 -47.54 -7.76 -1.84
C ALA A 195 -48.61 -8.55 -2.62
N GLN A 196 -48.20 -9.63 -3.30
CA GLN A 196 -49.12 -10.51 -4.04
C GLN A 196 -50.08 -11.27 -3.10
N ALA A 197 -49.63 -11.66 -1.91
CA ALA A 197 -50.47 -12.31 -0.91
C ALA A 197 -51.56 -11.35 -0.37
N GLU A 198 -51.26 -10.06 -0.27
CA GLU A 198 -52.19 -9.01 0.19
C GLU A 198 -53.12 -8.48 -0.92
N CYS A 199 -52.89 -8.87 -2.18
CA CYS A 199 -53.64 -8.35 -3.34
C CYS A 199 -55.14 -8.64 -3.43
N PRO A 200 -55.75 -9.67 -2.80
CA PRO A 200 -57.19 -9.90 -2.95
C PRO A 200 -58.08 -8.75 -2.45
N GLU A 201 -57.57 -7.85 -1.60
CA GLU A 201 -58.38 -6.83 -0.91
C GLU A 201 -58.03 -5.37 -1.24
N ALA A 202 -57.00 -5.10 -2.05
CA ALA A 202 -56.47 -3.74 -2.21
C ALA A 202 -56.50 -3.18 -3.64
N THR A 203 -56.99 -1.94 -3.78
CA THR A 203 -57.21 -1.24 -5.06
C THR A 203 -55.94 -0.94 -5.85
N TRP A 204 -54.77 -0.95 -5.21
CA TRP A 204 -53.47 -0.69 -5.85
C TRP A 204 -52.97 -1.85 -6.73
N CYS A 205 -53.49 -3.08 -6.52
CA CYS A 205 -53.13 -4.25 -7.32
C CYS A 205 -53.65 -4.21 -8.77
N ASN A 206 -54.60 -3.32 -9.09
CA ASN A 206 -55.12 -3.20 -10.45
C ASN A 206 -54.19 -2.42 -11.40
N ASN A 207 -53.18 -1.71 -10.87
CA ASN A 207 -52.35 -0.80 -11.67
C ASN A 207 -50.86 -1.12 -11.71
N THR A 208 -50.34 -2.16 -11.05
CA THR A 208 -48.93 -2.57 -11.23
C THR A 208 -48.62 -4.00 -10.72
N PRO A 209 -48.05 -4.91 -11.54
CA PRO A 209 -48.03 -4.94 -13.00
C PRO A 209 -48.65 -6.21 -13.62
N LYS A 210 -48.81 -6.16 -14.94
CA LYS A 210 -49.40 -7.23 -15.76
C LYS A 210 -48.35 -8.30 -16.07
N ASP A 211 -48.80 -9.55 -16.21
CA ASP A 211 -48.01 -10.68 -16.71
C ASP A 211 -47.13 -10.25 -17.90
N GLY A 212 -45.81 -10.31 -17.73
CA GLY A 212 -44.82 -9.90 -18.74
C GLY A 212 -43.76 -8.91 -18.23
N ASP A 213 -44.01 -8.26 -17.09
CA ASP A 213 -42.96 -7.52 -16.38
C ASP A 213 -41.93 -8.54 -15.87
N LYS A 214 -40.79 -8.62 -16.56
CA LYS A 214 -39.74 -9.58 -16.26
C LYS A 214 -39.07 -9.19 -14.96
N TYR A 215 -39.55 -9.81 -13.89
CA TYR A 215 -38.96 -9.82 -12.54
C TYR A 215 -37.63 -10.57 -12.43
N THR A 216 -37.10 -11.05 -13.55
CA THR A 216 -35.84 -11.79 -13.59
C THR A 216 -34.76 -10.93 -14.23
N GLU A 217 -33.66 -10.80 -13.49
CA GLU A 217 -32.35 -10.33 -13.94
C GLU A 217 -32.32 -8.84 -14.32
N PHE A 218 -32.13 -7.99 -13.29
CA PHE A 218 -31.61 -6.61 -13.38
C PHE A 218 -32.55 -5.39 -13.50
N ASN A 219 -33.86 -5.49 -13.22
CA ASN A 219 -34.75 -4.30 -13.29
C ASN A 219 -35.55 -4.05 -12.00
N PHE A 220 -34.84 -3.60 -10.95
CA PHE A 220 -35.49 -3.01 -9.78
C PHE A 220 -34.92 -1.61 -9.50
N TYR A 221 -35.09 -0.68 -10.44
CA TYR A 221 -34.74 0.73 -10.23
C TYR A 221 -36.03 1.52 -10.04
N PRO A 222 -36.32 2.03 -8.85
CA PRO A 222 -37.34 3.05 -8.74
C PRO A 222 -36.73 4.36 -9.25
N GLN A 223 -37.07 4.71 -10.49
CA GLN A 223 -36.73 6.01 -11.05
C GLN A 223 -37.67 7.02 -10.42
N SER A 224 -37.14 7.93 -9.59
CA SER A 224 -37.91 9.10 -9.21
C SER A 224 -37.97 10.04 -10.40
N ASN A 225 -39.17 10.36 -10.86
CA ASN A 225 -39.46 11.52 -11.70
C ASN A 225 -39.16 12.87 -10.99
N THR A 226 -38.61 12.83 -9.77
CA THR A 226 -38.14 13.99 -8.99
C THR A 226 -36.62 13.97 -8.70
N ASP A 227 -35.84 13.08 -9.32
CA ASP A 227 -34.38 12.98 -9.11
C ASP A 227 -33.65 14.24 -9.61
N ASN A 228 -33.48 15.22 -8.72
CA ASN A 228 -32.77 16.47 -9.01
C ASN A 228 -31.29 16.47 -8.55
N SER A 229 -30.80 15.43 -7.86
CA SER A 229 -29.40 15.40 -7.38
C SER A 229 -28.75 14.02 -7.13
N GLY A 230 -29.45 12.89 -7.24
CA GLY A 230 -28.90 11.55 -7.04
C GLY A 230 -29.98 10.48 -7.27
N ALA A 231 -29.61 9.24 -7.57
CA ALA A 231 -30.58 8.16 -7.74
C ALA A 231 -31.24 7.83 -6.40
N THR A 232 -32.57 7.76 -6.35
CA THR A 232 -33.31 7.42 -5.13
C THR A 232 -33.72 5.95 -5.14
N TYR A 233 -33.40 5.17 -4.10
CA TYR A 233 -33.94 3.81 -3.93
C TYR A 233 -35.18 3.84 -3.03
N TYR A 234 -36.23 3.11 -3.42
CA TYR A 234 -37.54 3.09 -2.79
C TYR A 234 -37.96 1.65 -2.48
N ASP A 235 -38.55 1.47 -1.31
CA ASP A 235 -38.66 0.15 -0.69
C ASP A 235 -40.03 -0.14 -0.06
N ASN A 236 -41.13 0.34 -0.64
CA ASN A 236 -42.43 -0.08 -0.13
C ASN A 236 -43.50 -0.14 -1.19
N ILE A 237 -43.67 -1.31 -1.79
CA ILE A 237 -44.78 -1.57 -2.73
C ILE A 237 -46.12 -1.61 -1.99
N LYS A 238 -46.16 -1.92 -0.68
CA LYS A 238 -47.41 -2.24 0.03
C LYS A 238 -48.35 -1.07 0.29
N THR A 239 -47.86 0.15 0.52
CA THR A 239 -48.68 1.15 1.23
C THR A 239 -49.28 2.25 0.36
N GLY A 240 -48.94 2.38 -0.92
CA GLY A 240 -49.39 3.54 -1.71
C GLY A 240 -49.05 4.91 -1.09
N GLY A 241 -48.11 4.94 -0.14
CA GLY A 241 -47.81 6.09 0.72
C GLY A 241 -46.70 5.75 1.74
N SER A 242 -45.62 6.51 1.69
CA SER A 242 -44.34 6.37 2.41
C SER A 242 -43.47 5.18 1.99
N ASN A 243 -42.92 5.25 0.79
CA ASN A 243 -41.71 4.51 0.45
C ASN A 243 -40.57 5.01 1.35
N SER A 244 -39.82 4.10 2.00
CA SER A 244 -38.53 4.45 2.58
C SER A 244 -37.62 4.89 1.45
N ILE A 245 -37.11 6.12 1.55
CA ILE A 245 -36.23 6.73 0.55
C ILE A 245 -34.80 6.54 1.05
N PHE A 246 -34.02 5.80 0.28
CA PHE A 246 -32.58 5.70 0.49
C PHE A 246 -31.87 6.51 -0.59
N VAL A 247 -31.18 7.56 -0.16
CA VAL A 247 -30.46 8.46 -1.06
C VAL A 247 -29.12 7.84 -1.45
N SER A 248 -28.94 7.53 -2.73
CA SER A 248 -27.69 6.98 -3.27
C SER A 248 -26.51 7.94 -3.03
N GLY A 249 -25.41 7.42 -2.51
CA GLY A 249 -24.22 8.22 -2.21
C GLY A 249 -24.30 9.02 -0.91
N ASP A 250 -25.37 8.90 -0.13
CA ASP A 250 -25.46 9.41 1.24
C ASP A 250 -25.06 8.32 2.26
N SER A 251 -24.11 8.62 3.15
CA SER A 251 -23.51 7.62 4.04
C SER A 251 -24.52 7.00 5.00
N LEU A 252 -25.41 7.82 5.58
CA LEU A 252 -26.46 7.37 6.51
C LEU A 252 -27.50 6.53 5.78
N SER A 253 -28.01 7.01 4.65
CA SER A 253 -29.00 6.31 3.83
C SER A 253 -28.49 4.95 3.36
N MET A 254 -27.22 4.86 2.92
CA MET A 254 -26.64 3.59 2.49
C MET A 254 -26.40 2.63 3.65
N ALA A 255 -26.03 3.13 4.84
CA ALA A 255 -25.91 2.30 6.04
C ALA A 255 -27.28 1.73 6.48
N GLU A 256 -28.33 2.55 6.45
CA GLU A 256 -29.70 2.11 6.74
C GLU A 256 -30.21 1.08 5.71
N LEU A 257 -29.86 1.25 4.43
CA LEU A 257 -30.15 0.26 3.39
C LEU A 257 -29.45 -1.07 3.70
N MET A 258 -28.14 -1.06 4.01
CA MET A 258 -27.41 -2.30 4.34
C MET A 258 -28.05 -3.02 5.52
N LYS A 259 -28.42 -2.28 6.56
CA LYS A 259 -29.12 -2.82 7.73
C LYS A 259 -30.47 -3.45 7.37
N THR A 260 -31.23 -2.81 6.48
CA THR A 260 -32.51 -3.32 5.97
C THR A 260 -32.32 -4.63 5.20
N LEU A 261 -31.22 -4.75 4.45
CA LEU A 261 -30.82 -5.96 3.73
C LEU A 261 -30.22 -7.07 4.64
N GLY A 262 -30.08 -6.81 5.94
CA GLY A 262 -29.43 -7.74 6.87
C GLY A 262 -27.91 -7.83 6.67
N LEU A 263 -27.30 -6.81 6.07
CA LEU A 263 -25.86 -6.68 5.88
C LEU A 263 -25.25 -5.74 6.92
N PRO A 264 -23.94 -5.88 7.22
CA PRO A 264 -23.25 -4.94 8.10
C PRO A 264 -23.27 -3.51 7.55
N GLU A 265 -23.42 -2.52 8.41
CA GLU A 265 -23.46 -1.10 8.01
C GLU A 265 -22.17 -0.67 7.30
N GLU A 266 -21.01 -1.29 7.60
CA GLU A 266 -19.76 -1.00 6.90
C GLU A 266 -19.75 -1.37 5.40
N PHE A 267 -20.76 -2.10 4.91
CA PHE A 267 -20.92 -2.40 3.49
C PHE A 267 -21.42 -1.18 2.71
N ALA A 268 -21.92 -0.13 3.39
CA ALA A 268 -22.23 1.15 2.77
C ALA A 268 -20.99 1.85 2.18
N PHE A 269 -19.79 1.39 2.55
CA PHE A 269 -18.52 1.86 2.05
C PHE A 269 -17.79 0.73 1.32
N ASP A 270 -17.14 1.08 0.22
CA ASP A 270 -16.23 0.17 -0.45
C ASP A 270 -14.88 0.04 0.32
N PRO A 271 -13.98 -0.86 -0.11
CA PRO A 271 -12.66 -0.99 0.50
C PRO A 271 -11.81 0.28 0.39
N TRP A 272 -12.20 1.23 -0.48
CA TRP A 272 -11.63 2.57 -0.62
C TRP A 272 -12.34 3.65 0.22
N LYS A 273 -13.19 3.25 1.18
CA LYS A 273 -13.98 4.16 2.03
C LYS A 273 -14.83 5.16 1.25
N ARG A 274 -15.09 4.89 -0.03
CA ARG A 274 -16.05 5.63 -0.85
C ARG A 274 -17.43 5.07 -0.57
N VAL A 275 -18.43 5.93 -0.50
CA VAL A 275 -19.81 5.46 -0.26
C VAL A 275 -20.38 4.88 -1.52
N LEU A 276 -21.16 3.81 -1.32
CA LEU A 276 -21.91 3.18 -2.38
C LEU A 276 -22.88 4.17 -3.02
N LYS A 277 -22.84 4.19 -4.33
CA LYS A 277 -23.71 4.96 -5.19
C LYS A 277 -24.36 4.02 -6.17
N TYR A 278 -25.65 3.82 -5.98
CA TYR A 278 -26.50 3.21 -6.99
C TYR A 278 -26.49 4.04 -8.28
N ASP A 279 -26.16 3.39 -9.38
CA ASP A 279 -26.22 3.98 -10.71
C ASP A 279 -27.14 3.11 -11.56
N SER A 280 -28.13 3.73 -12.20
CA SER A 280 -29.10 2.97 -12.98
C SER A 280 -28.44 2.28 -14.16
N ASN A 281 -28.65 0.97 -14.28
CA ASN A 281 -28.27 0.22 -15.47
C ASN A 281 -29.25 0.47 -16.64
N PHE A 282 -30.28 1.28 -16.44
CA PHE A 282 -31.27 1.64 -17.46
C PHE A 282 -30.74 2.76 -18.35
N ILE A 283 -30.47 2.43 -19.62
CA ILE A 283 -30.15 3.40 -20.66
C ILE A 283 -31.22 3.25 -21.73
N GLN A 284 -32.02 4.30 -21.97
CA GLN A 284 -32.96 4.41 -23.10
C GLN A 284 -33.71 3.08 -23.38
N ASP A 285 -34.49 2.63 -22.39
CA ASP A 285 -35.42 1.50 -22.51
C ASP A 285 -34.78 0.10 -22.56
N ARG A 286 -33.51 -0.07 -22.16
CA ARG A 286 -32.84 -1.38 -22.09
C ARG A 286 -31.97 -1.50 -20.84
N PRO A 287 -31.96 -2.67 -20.15
CA PRO A 287 -30.94 -2.97 -19.15
C PRO A 287 -29.58 -3.04 -19.85
N ASN A 288 -28.57 -2.37 -19.30
CA ASN A 288 -27.18 -2.64 -19.65
C ASN A 288 -26.63 -3.71 -18.70
N PRO A 289 -26.55 -4.99 -19.12
CA PRO A 289 -26.09 -6.08 -18.25
C PRO A 289 -24.60 -5.95 -17.87
N HIS A 290 -23.86 -5.03 -18.52
CA HIS A 290 -22.44 -4.81 -18.27
C HIS A 290 -22.17 -3.64 -17.31
N LYS A 291 -23.21 -2.90 -16.87
CA LYS A 291 -23.05 -1.83 -15.89
C LYS A 291 -23.34 -2.37 -14.49
N PRO A 292 -22.39 -2.32 -13.55
CA PRO A 292 -22.65 -2.79 -12.19
C PRO A 292 -23.78 -1.95 -11.58
N PRO A 293 -24.75 -2.56 -10.89
CA PRO A 293 -25.89 -1.84 -10.33
C PRO A 293 -25.46 -0.83 -9.26
N PHE A 294 -24.30 -1.06 -8.65
CA PHE A 294 -23.63 -0.15 -7.74
C PHE A 294 -22.30 0.30 -8.32
N SER A 295 -22.06 1.60 -8.21
CA SER A 295 -20.77 2.24 -8.36
C SER A 295 -20.36 2.81 -6.99
N ALA A 296 -19.09 3.10 -6.74
CA ALA A 296 -18.67 3.82 -5.54
C ALA A 296 -18.25 5.23 -5.93
N SER A 297 -18.73 6.24 -5.20
CA SER A 297 -18.33 7.63 -5.42
C SER A 297 -17.63 8.18 -4.20
N ILE A 298 -16.60 9.00 -4.44
CA ILE A 298 -15.93 9.75 -3.38
C ILE A 298 -16.97 10.65 -2.71
N ILE A 299 -17.16 10.48 -1.41
CA ILE A 299 -17.78 11.55 -0.60
C ILE A 299 -16.65 12.49 -0.21
N TYR A 300 -16.86 13.78 -0.45
CA TYR A 300 -16.09 14.81 0.23
C TYR A 300 -16.69 14.96 1.62
N GLU A 301 -16.07 14.35 2.63
CA GLU A 301 -16.27 14.73 4.03
C GLU A 301 -15.13 15.65 4.47
#